data_AF-A0A7W0ND99-F1
#
_entry.id   AF-A0A7W0ND99-F1
#
_cell.length_a   1.000
_cell.length_b   1.000
_cell.length_c   1.000
_cell.angle_alpha   90.00
_cell.angle_beta   90.00
_cell.angle_gamma   90.00
#
_symmetry.space_group_name_H-M   'P 1'
#
loop_
_entity.id
_entity.type
_entity.pdbx_description
1 polymer ?
#
loop_
_entity_poly.entity_id
_entity_poly.type
_entity_poly.pdbx_seq_one_letter_code
_entity_poly.pdbx_strand_id
1 'polypeptide(L)'
;MSAPEVVDQERAGRFQSAATPASEPASATPAAEPVTAGPLEIEGDPVVALVPAAPGAGLIYATGGEGFYRSGSGGQSWELVGEVPPPGIIVAASDDAPLLLAGDRPPCGRGGPGLPLTRSEDGGASWSAVDGIDSLRPLAIWGEAGVAIGATCAGLQLSLDGGLTWRPFEILEPGFDVTAFAVVPDETNPERRQALIANTSEGGTSRLRLLDLTDPEQPLVGDVLREFWGLGALAGQGEIYLLGAADGVWISIDAGLEWTQRRNGLEEVTLSADPLTGPLSKEELARGFGIFTVDMLVDQLNHLYAGTIGGLYQSIDAGATWERVEEVEGAVSVMVIAENTARVFVQTEAGVVVVPIEAKAAVEAEAAATPSPVVDAVTVRILDFSFEPATISVPVGTTVTWVNEGQTIHTASALVGVERIWDSEIMETGDIFSFTMTEAGLFDYLCLIHREMKGTVEVVEGST
;
A
#
# COMPACT_ATOMS: atom_id res chain seq x y z
N MET A 1 -52.09 -68.23 -33.21
CA MET A 1 -51.62 -67.14 -32.34
C MET A 1 -51.32 -67.78 -31.00
N SER A 2 -50.06 -68.16 -30.81
CA SER A 2 -49.58 -68.87 -29.62
C SER A 2 -48.47 -68.02 -29.01
N ALA A 3 -48.58 -67.76 -27.72
CA ALA A 3 -47.55 -67.10 -26.93
C ALA A 3 -46.30 -68.00 -26.79
N PRO A 4 -45.15 -67.38 -26.48
CA PRO A 4 -44.29 -67.94 -25.46
C PRO A 4 -43.74 -66.91 -24.45
N GLU A 5 -43.65 -67.36 -23.19
CA GLU A 5 -42.66 -67.03 -22.13
C GLU A 5 -41.23 -67.40 -22.57
N VAL A 6 -40.07 -66.98 -22.04
CA VAL A 6 -39.51 -66.14 -20.94
C VAL A 6 -38.03 -65.89 -21.37
N VAL A 7 -37.35 -64.81 -20.96
CA VAL A 7 -36.00 -64.80 -20.29
C VAL A 7 -35.64 -63.36 -19.87
N ASP A 8 -35.65 -63.18 -18.55
CA ASP A 8 -34.75 -62.47 -17.63
C ASP A 8 -33.66 -61.50 -18.15
N GLN A 9 -33.57 -60.31 -17.53
CA GLN A 9 -32.30 -59.75 -17.03
C GLN A 9 -32.54 -58.57 -16.06
N GLU A 10 -32.13 -58.79 -14.81
CA GLU A 10 -31.92 -57.77 -13.77
C GLU A 10 -30.84 -56.74 -14.17
N ARG A 11 -31.08 -55.46 -13.88
CA ARG A 11 -30.00 -54.56 -13.41
C ARG A 11 -30.54 -53.38 -12.62
N ALA A 12 -30.47 -53.50 -11.29
CA ALA A 12 -30.63 -52.39 -10.35
C ALA A 12 -29.41 -51.47 -10.43
N GLY A 13 -29.62 -50.18 -10.72
CA GLY A 13 -28.60 -49.14 -10.63
C GLY A 13 -28.48 -48.62 -9.21
N ARG A 14 -27.33 -48.88 -8.56
CA ARG A 14 -26.89 -48.16 -7.35
C ARG A 14 -26.34 -46.80 -7.77
N PHE A 15 -26.90 -45.71 -7.23
CA PHE A 15 -26.20 -44.43 -7.14
C PHE A 15 -25.16 -44.54 -6.01
N GLN A 16 -23.88 -44.54 -6.37
CA GLN A 16 -22.79 -44.31 -5.41
C GLN A 16 -22.57 -42.80 -5.27
N SER A 17 -22.69 -42.32 -4.04
CA SER A 17 -22.23 -40.99 -3.63
C SER A 17 -20.71 -40.92 -3.84
N ALA A 18 -20.25 -40.04 -4.73
CA ALA A 18 -18.85 -39.71 -4.84
C ALA A 18 -18.50 -38.72 -3.73
N ALA A 19 -17.61 -39.13 -2.82
CA ALA A 19 -17.04 -38.26 -1.82
C ALA A 19 -16.13 -37.23 -2.52
N THR A 20 -16.34 -35.95 -2.22
CA THR A 20 -15.43 -34.85 -2.54
C THR A 20 -14.08 -35.13 -1.88
N PRO A 21 -12.93 -35.06 -2.58
CA PRO A 21 -11.65 -35.16 -1.91
C PRO A 21 -11.44 -33.92 -1.03
N ALA A 22 -11.00 -34.15 0.20
CA ALA A 22 -10.59 -33.09 1.11
C ALA A 22 -9.49 -32.25 0.46
N SER A 23 -9.64 -30.93 0.51
CA SER A 23 -8.58 -29.99 0.16
C SER A 23 -7.35 -30.24 1.03
N GLU A 24 -6.18 -30.34 0.41
CA GLU A 24 -4.91 -30.28 1.13
C GLU A 24 -4.85 -28.99 1.96
N PRO A 25 -4.29 -29.02 3.18
CA PRO A 25 -4.02 -27.80 3.92
C PRO A 25 -3.04 -26.95 3.11
N ALA A 26 -3.28 -25.64 3.10
CA ALA A 26 -2.38 -24.66 2.49
C ALA A 26 -0.93 -24.92 2.95
N SER A 27 -0.01 -25.00 1.98
CA SER A 27 1.41 -25.11 2.26
C SER A 27 1.82 -23.92 3.11
N ALA A 28 2.37 -24.18 4.30
CA ALA A 28 2.87 -23.13 5.18
C ALA A 28 3.92 -22.30 4.43
N THR A 29 3.74 -20.98 4.43
CA THR A 29 4.75 -20.02 3.99
C THR A 29 6.08 -20.37 4.66
N PRO A 30 7.20 -20.50 3.92
CA PRO A 30 8.49 -20.76 4.54
C PRO A 30 8.78 -19.69 5.58
N ALA A 31 9.21 -20.09 6.78
CA ALA A 31 9.62 -19.14 7.81
C ALA A 31 10.70 -18.22 7.23
N ALA A 32 10.50 -16.90 7.34
CA ALA A 32 11.50 -15.92 6.94
C ALA A 32 12.80 -16.19 7.71
N GLU A 33 13.93 -16.15 6.99
CA GLU A 33 15.24 -16.24 7.63
C GLU A 33 15.46 -15.02 8.54
N PRO A 34 16.28 -15.14 9.61
CA PRO A 34 16.56 -14.03 10.51
C PRO A 34 17.16 -12.83 9.75
N VAL A 35 16.99 -11.62 10.31
CA VAL A 35 17.60 -10.37 9.82
C VAL A 35 19.05 -10.62 9.40
N THR A 36 19.43 -10.19 8.19
CA THR A 36 20.82 -10.32 7.76
C THR A 36 21.69 -9.39 8.61
N ALA A 37 22.67 -9.94 9.33
CA ALA A 37 23.56 -9.18 10.23
C ALA A 37 24.53 -8.22 9.51
N GLY A 38 24.35 -8.01 8.20
CA GLY A 38 25.14 -7.12 7.35
C GLY A 38 24.39 -6.79 6.06
N PRO A 39 24.95 -5.90 5.22
CA PRO A 39 24.37 -5.54 3.94
C PRO A 39 24.15 -6.76 3.05
N LEU A 40 23.09 -6.75 2.26
CA LEU A 40 22.77 -7.74 1.26
C LEU A 40 23.89 -7.80 0.22
N GLU A 41 24.44 -9.00 0.02
CA GLU A 41 25.38 -9.32 -1.04
C GLU A 41 24.76 -10.36 -1.97
N ILE A 42 24.84 -10.13 -3.28
CA ILE A 42 24.37 -11.09 -4.29
C ILE A 42 25.60 -11.65 -4.99
N GLU A 43 25.87 -12.94 -4.79
CA GLU A 43 27.06 -13.62 -5.33
C GLU A 43 28.40 -12.94 -4.95
N GLY A 44 28.42 -12.21 -3.83
CA GLY A 44 29.58 -11.45 -3.35
C GLY A 44 29.67 -10.00 -3.84
N ASP A 45 28.69 -9.53 -4.62
CA ASP A 45 28.54 -8.11 -4.98
C ASP A 45 27.63 -7.39 -3.96
N PRO A 46 28.13 -6.39 -3.21
CA PRO A 46 27.32 -5.65 -2.26
C PRO A 46 26.24 -4.82 -2.96
N VAL A 47 24.99 -4.98 -2.52
CA VAL A 47 23.86 -4.22 -3.06
C VAL A 47 23.86 -2.81 -2.49
N VAL A 48 23.86 -1.82 -3.38
CA VAL A 48 23.94 -0.39 -3.04
C VAL A 48 22.63 0.37 -3.26
N ALA A 49 21.77 -0.12 -4.16
CA ALA A 49 20.49 0.53 -4.42
C ALA A 49 19.38 -0.47 -4.75
N LEU A 50 18.17 -0.16 -4.30
CA LEU A 50 16.94 -0.86 -4.68
C LEU A 50 16.20 -0.05 -5.74
N VAL A 51 15.56 -0.75 -6.67
CA VAL A 51 14.62 -0.18 -7.62
C VAL A 51 13.26 -0.80 -7.31
N PRO A 52 12.32 -0.03 -6.72
CA PRO A 52 10.98 -0.53 -6.46
C PRO A 52 10.28 -0.86 -7.79
N ALA A 53 9.74 -2.07 -7.90
CA ALA A 53 8.63 -2.31 -8.83
C ALA A 53 7.33 -1.86 -8.16
N ALA A 54 6.21 -1.84 -8.88
CA ALA A 54 4.94 -1.51 -8.22
C ALA A 54 4.57 -2.55 -7.14
N PRO A 55 3.79 -2.14 -6.12
CA PRO A 55 3.37 -3.02 -5.03
C PRO A 55 2.70 -4.30 -5.55
N GLY A 56 2.98 -5.43 -4.90
CA GLY A 56 2.33 -6.73 -5.17
C GLY A 56 2.96 -7.59 -6.27
N ALA A 57 3.87 -7.05 -7.10
CA ALA A 57 4.47 -7.83 -8.20
C ALA A 57 5.47 -8.92 -7.74
N GLY A 58 5.92 -8.90 -6.48
CA GLY A 58 6.99 -9.78 -5.97
C GLY A 58 8.35 -9.61 -6.68
N LEU A 59 8.42 -8.63 -7.58
CA LEU A 59 9.53 -8.31 -8.44
C LEU A 59 10.38 -7.22 -7.79
N ILE A 60 11.67 -7.48 -7.62
CA ILE A 60 12.62 -6.54 -7.02
C ILE A 60 13.81 -6.42 -7.95
N TYR A 61 14.23 -5.19 -8.22
CA TYR A 61 15.47 -4.91 -8.90
C TYR A 61 16.48 -4.31 -7.92
N ALA A 62 17.75 -4.69 -8.08
CA ALA A 62 18.84 -4.26 -7.21
C ALA A 62 20.07 -3.91 -8.04
N THR A 63 20.74 -2.83 -7.68
CA THR A 63 22.03 -2.45 -8.25
C THR A 63 23.12 -2.79 -7.25
N GLY A 64 24.07 -3.61 -7.66
CA GLY A 64 25.32 -3.87 -6.95
C GLY A 64 26.44 -2.93 -7.38
N GLY A 65 27.65 -3.19 -6.90
CA GLY A 65 28.86 -2.49 -7.34
C GLY A 65 29.33 -2.90 -8.73
N GLU A 66 28.98 -4.11 -9.17
CA GLU A 66 29.43 -4.70 -10.44
C GLU A 66 28.27 -5.10 -11.36
N GLY A 67 27.09 -5.42 -10.80
CA GLY A 67 25.96 -5.95 -11.55
C GLY A 67 24.61 -5.28 -11.31
N PHE A 68 23.67 -5.56 -12.20
CA PHE A 68 22.25 -5.27 -12.05
C PHE A 68 21.49 -6.59 -11.92
N TYR A 69 20.71 -6.71 -10.85
CA TYR A 69 20.07 -7.96 -10.43
C TYR A 69 18.56 -7.83 -10.39
N ARG A 70 17.88 -8.95 -10.61
CA ARG A 70 16.42 -9.09 -10.49
C ARG A 70 16.09 -10.25 -9.56
N SER A 71 15.00 -10.10 -8.83
CA SER A 71 14.35 -11.20 -8.12
C SER A 71 12.87 -11.23 -8.45
N GLY A 72 12.39 -12.34 -9.02
CA GLY A 72 10.95 -12.62 -9.14
C GLY A 72 10.39 -13.44 -7.96
N SER A 73 11.19 -13.67 -6.93
CA SER A 73 10.85 -14.50 -5.77
C SER A 73 10.84 -13.69 -4.48
N GLY A 74 10.51 -12.39 -4.52
CA GLY A 74 10.51 -11.53 -3.33
C GLY A 74 11.88 -11.41 -2.66
N GLY A 75 12.96 -11.58 -3.43
CA GLY A 75 14.34 -11.51 -2.95
C GLY A 75 14.85 -12.78 -2.26
N GLN A 76 14.16 -13.92 -2.36
CA GLN A 76 14.68 -15.23 -1.95
C GLN A 76 15.82 -15.73 -2.85
N SER A 77 15.75 -15.41 -4.14
CA SER A 77 16.77 -15.73 -5.13
C SER A 77 16.94 -14.58 -6.10
N TRP A 78 18.18 -14.35 -6.53
CA TRP A 78 18.53 -13.26 -7.43
C TRP A 78 19.17 -13.81 -8.70
N GLU A 79 18.88 -13.16 -9.82
CA GLU A 79 19.54 -13.39 -11.10
C GLU A 79 20.30 -12.12 -11.53
N LEU A 80 21.51 -12.29 -12.06
CA LEU A 80 22.23 -11.23 -12.73
C LEU A 80 21.58 -10.99 -14.10
N VAL A 81 21.09 -9.77 -14.33
CA VAL A 81 20.42 -9.40 -15.57
C VAL A 81 21.36 -8.63 -16.51
N GLY A 82 22.22 -7.77 -15.97
CA GLY A 82 23.11 -6.95 -16.78
C GLY A 82 24.25 -6.30 -15.99
N GLU A 83 25.02 -5.46 -16.67
CA GLU A 83 25.99 -4.57 -16.04
C GLU A 83 25.28 -3.47 -15.23
N VAL A 84 26.05 -2.69 -14.46
CA VAL A 84 25.54 -1.52 -13.73
C VAL A 84 24.71 -0.62 -14.67
N PRO A 85 23.47 -0.25 -14.30
CA PRO A 85 22.57 0.48 -15.17
C PRO A 85 23.04 1.94 -15.40
N PRO A 86 22.49 2.62 -16.42
CA PRO A 86 22.72 4.05 -16.64
C PRO A 86 22.38 4.87 -15.38
N PRO A 87 23.06 6.02 -15.17
CA PRO A 87 22.78 6.87 -14.02
C PRO A 87 21.36 7.45 -14.08
N GLY A 88 20.80 7.78 -12.92
CA GLY A 88 19.51 8.45 -12.79
C GLY A 88 18.55 7.70 -11.88
N ILE A 89 17.30 8.15 -11.84
CA ILE A 89 16.22 7.42 -11.19
C ILE A 89 15.75 6.34 -12.15
N ILE A 90 15.71 5.11 -11.66
CA ILE A 90 15.21 3.95 -12.40
C ILE A 90 13.81 3.63 -11.90
N VAL A 91 12.88 3.41 -12.83
CA VAL A 91 11.56 2.87 -12.53
C VAL A 91 11.34 1.63 -13.39
N ALA A 92 10.77 0.60 -12.78
CA ALA A 92 10.32 -0.60 -13.47
C ALA A 92 8.82 -0.50 -13.76
N ALA A 93 8.34 -1.27 -14.74
CA ALA A 93 6.92 -1.46 -14.95
C ALA A 93 6.23 -1.99 -13.69
N SER A 94 4.97 -1.59 -13.51
CA SER A 94 4.15 -1.99 -12.37
C SER A 94 3.69 -3.45 -12.42
N ASP A 95 3.87 -4.08 -13.56
CA ASP A 95 3.59 -5.48 -13.83
C ASP A 95 4.91 -6.22 -14.07
N ASP A 96 4.86 -7.54 -14.29
CA ASP A 96 6.05 -8.36 -14.55
C ASP A 96 6.63 -8.14 -15.97
N ALA A 97 6.37 -6.98 -16.60
CA ALA A 97 6.97 -6.62 -17.87
C ALA A 97 8.46 -6.26 -17.71
N PRO A 98 9.33 -6.68 -18.64
CA PRO A 98 10.76 -6.39 -18.60
C PRO A 98 11.11 -4.93 -18.95
N LEU A 99 10.16 -3.99 -18.84
CA LEU A 99 10.33 -2.61 -19.23
C LEU A 99 10.85 -1.76 -18.07
N LEU A 100 11.99 -1.09 -18.28
CA LEU A 100 12.52 -0.09 -17.36
C LEU A 100 12.83 1.22 -18.06
N LEU A 101 12.72 2.31 -17.30
CA LEU A 101 13.21 3.63 -17.68
C LEU A 101 14.21 4.14 -16.66
N ALA A 102 15.28 4.76 -17.13
CA ALA A 102 16.29 5.40 -16.30
C ALA A 102 16.61 6.80 -16.82
N GLY A 103 16.52 7.79 -15.95
CA GLY A 103 16.80 9.18 -16.29
C GLY A 103 16.68 10.10 -15.07
N ASP A 104 17.17 11.33 -15.20
CA ASP A 104 16.89 12.36 -14.21
C ASP A 104 16.98 13.76 -14.81
N ARG A 105 16.21 14.67 -14.21
CA ARG A 105 16.27 16.10 -14.46
C ARG A 105 17.24 16.76 -13.49
N PRO A 106 17.84 17.91 -13.84
CA PRO A 106 18.59 18.68 -12.87
C PRO A 106 17.64 19.27 -11.80
N PRO A 107 18.17 19.69 -10.63
CA PRO A 107 17.39 20.42 -9.64
C PRO A 107 16.83 21.71 -10.26
N CYS A 108 15.51 21.90 -10.25
CA CYS A 108 14.87 22.92 -11.09
C CYS A 108 15.27 24.36 -10.74
N GLY A 109 15.48 24.67 -9.45
CA GLY A 109 15.94 26.00 -9.04
C GLY A 109 17.43 26.28 -9.31
N ARG A 110 18.27 25.23 -9.43
CA ARG A 110 19.72 25.38 -9.65
C ARG A 110 20.13 25.19 -11.12
N GLY A 111 19.34 24.44 -11.88
CA GLY A 111 19.72 23.96 -13.20
C GLY A 111 20.91 22.99 -13.15
N GLY A 112 21.48 22.72 -14.32
CA GLY A 112 22.56 21.76 -14.50
C GLY A 112 22.34 20.88 -15.74
N PRO A 113 23.31 20.02 -16.10
CA PRO A 113 23.08 19.02 -17.12
C PRO A 113 22.06 18.01 -16.59
N GLY A 114 20.97 17.78 -17.33
CA GLY A 114 20.13 16.61 -17.11
C GLY A 114 20.75 15.36 -17.74
N LEU A 115 20.17 14.22 -17.41
CA LEU A 115 20.54 12.94 -18.00
C LEU A 115 19.64 12.63 -19.20
N PRO A 116 20.15 11.94 -20.23
CA PRO A 116 19.29 11.38 -21.26
C PRO A 116 18.35 10.37 -20.63
N LEU A 117 17.11 10.30 -21.13
CA LEU A 117 16.24 9.18 -20.80
C LEU A 117 16.75 7.93 -21.51
N THR A 118 16.91 6.85 -20.77
CA THR A 118 17.28 5.54 -21.29
C THR A 118 16.20 4.52 -20.96
N ARG A 119 16.10 3.49 -21.79
CA ARG A 119 15.04 2.50 -21.77
C ARG A 119 15.61 1.11 -21.99
N SER A 120 15.08 0.14 -21.24
CA SER A 120 15.35 -1.28 -21.39
C SER A 120 14.03 -2.03 -21.60
N GLU A 121 14.02 -2.99 -22.52
CA GLU A 121 12.89 -3.89 -22.79
C GLU A 121 13.17 -5.35 -22.38
N ASP A 122 14.33 -5.58 -21.78
CA ASP A 122 14.86 -6.90 -21.44
C ASP A 122 15.22 -7.02 -19.96
N GLY A 123 14.57 -6.23 -19.11
CA GLY A 123 14.73 -6.31 -17.67
C GLY A 123 16.01 -5.63 -17.16
N GLY A 124 16.67 -4.83 -17.99
CA GLY A 124 17.90 -4.12 -17.66
C GLY A 124 19.17 -4.77 -18.22
N ALA A 125 19.04 -5.82 -19.05
CA ALA A 125 20.18 -6.48 -19.68
C ALA A 125 20.83 -5.58 -20.75
N SER A 126 20.04 -4.77 -21.43
CA SER A 126 20.51 -3.73 -22.35
C SER A 126 19.70 -2.45 -22.23
N TRP A 127 20.38 -1.33 -22.47
CA TRP A 127 19.82 0.02 -22.35
C TRP A 127 20.06 0.80 -23.63
N SER A 128 19.04 1.53 -24.07
CA SER A 128 19.09 2.41 -25.24
C SER A 128 18.59 3.80 -24.86
N ALA A 129 19.22 4.85 -25.40
CA ALA A 129 18.73 6.20 -25.22
C ALA A 129 17.41 6.38 -25.98
N VAL A 130 16.48 7.13 -25.39
CA VAL A 130 15.23 7.55 -26.05
C VAL A 130 15.51 8.83 -26.82
N ASP A 131 15.35 8.78 -28.15
CA ASP A 131 15.74 9.87 -29.04
C ASP A 131 15.05 11.20 -28.68
N GLY A 132 15.86 12.22 -28.40
CA GLY A 132 15.39 13.59 -28.17
C GLY A 132 14.78 13.85 -26.80
N ILE A 133 14.88 12.90 -25.86
CA ILE A 133 14.37 13.06 -24.49
C ILE A 133 15.54 13.18 -23.51
N ASP A 134 15.77 14.39 -23.03
CA ASP A 134 16.75 14.71 -22.00
C ASP A 134 16.08 15.38 -20.79
N SER A 135 16.68 15.27 -19.61
CA SER A 135 16.24 15.97 -18.40
C SER A 135 14.81 15.61 -17.94
N LEU A 136 14.46 14.33 -18.06
CA LEU A 136 13.19 13.78 -17.59
C LEU A 136 13.47 12.79 -16.46
N ARG A 137 12.81 12.97 -15.32
CA ARG A 137 12.79 11.98 -14.23
C ARG A 137 11.58 11.08 -14.44
N PRO A 138 11.74 9.78 -14.74
CA PRO A 138 10.61 8.88 -14.78
C PRO A 138 10.08 8.66 -13.35
N LEU A 139 8.75 8.57 -13.21
CA LEU A 139 8.05 8.43 -11.92
C LEU A 139 7.36 7.07 -11.78
N ALA A 140 6.71 6.56 -12.85
CA ALA A 140 6.09 5.25 -12.88
C ALA A 140 5.81 4.79 -14.33
N ILE A 141 5.64 3.48 -14.50
CA ILE A 141 5.26 2.84 -15.76
C ILE A 141 4.20 1.77 -15.45
N TRP A 142 3.10 1.77 -16.20
CA TRP A 142 2.10 0.71 -16.24
C TRP A 142 2.29 -0.08 -17.53
N GLY A 143 2.99 -1.21 -17.45
CA GLY A 143 3.64 -1.90 -18.57
C GLY A 143 2.70 -2.44 -19.65
N GLU A 144 1.61 -3.12 -19.28
CA GLU A 144 0.61 -3.65 -20.23
C GLU A 144 -0.09 -2.54 -21.01
N ALA A 145 -0.28 -1.39 -20.36
CA ALA A 145 -0.90 -0.22 -20.95
C ALA A 145 0.08 0.63 -21.77
N GLY A 146 1.39 0.42 -21.60
CA GLY A 146 2.43 1.30 -22.13
C GLY A 146 2.33 2.74 -21.60
N VAL A 147 1.67 2.95 -20.45
CA VAL A 147 1.49 4.28 -19.88
C VAL A 147 2.66 4.59 -18.96
N ALA A 148 3.36 5.70 -19.18
CA ALA A 148 4.43 6.13 -18.28
C ALA A 148 4.30 7.60 -17.92
N ILE A 149 4.70 7.94 -16.70
CA ILE A 149 4.74 9.31 -16.22
C ILE A 149 6.15 9.70 -15.83
N GLY A 150 6.47 10.96 -16.10
CA GLY A 150 7.72 11.58 -15.70
C GLY A 150 7.49 13.03 -15.29
N ALA A 151 8.51 13.60 -14.66
CA ALA A 151 8.56 15.02 -14.34
C ALA A 151 9.74 15.68 -15.04
N THR A 152 9.49 16.90 -15.52
CA THR A 152 10.53 17.86 -15.89
C THR A 152 10.35 19.09 -15.01
N CYS A 153 11.28 20.05 -15.09
CA CYS A 153 11.10 21.35 -14.44
C CYS A 153 9.97 22.20 -15.01
N ALA A 154 9.38 21.79 -16.13
CA ALA A 154 8.23 22.44 -16.74
C ALA A 154 6.90 21.77 -16.38
N GLY A 155 6.90 20.71 -15.57
CA GLY A 155 5.70 19.99 -15.15
C GLY A 155 5.69 18.51 -15.57
N LEU A 156 4.52 17.90 -15.44
CA LEU A 156 4.31 16.47 -15.67
C LEU A 156 4.30 16.13 -17.15
N GLN A 157 4.93 15.00 -17.46
CA GLN A 157 5.00 14.42 -18.79
C GLN A 157 4.31 13.05 -18.77
N LEU A 158 3.66 12.72 -19.89
CA LEU A 158 2.96 11.47 -20.10
C LEU A 158 3.45 10.81 -21.40
N SER A 159 3.62 9.50 -21.34
CA SER A 159 3.84 8.62 -22.48
C SER A 159 2.72 7.58 -22.53
N LEU A 160 2.31 7.21 -23.74
CA LEU A 160 1.29 6.19 -24.03
C LEU A 160 1.87 5.03 -24.87
N ASP A 161 3.19 4.97 -25.01
CA ASP A 161 3.92 4.02 -25.86
C ASP A 161 5.14 3.41 -25.15
N GLY A 162 5.05 3.28 -23.83
CA GLY A 162 6.06 2.64 -23.00
C GLY A 162 7.32 3.49 -22.83
N GLY A 163 7.20 4.81 -22.88
CA GLY A 163 8.29 5.77 -22.69
C GLY A 163 9.07 6.14 -23.95
N LEU A 164 8.57 5.79 -25.15
CA LEU A 164 9.22 6.13 -26.42
C LEU A 164 8.96 7.58 -26.83
N THR A 165 7.74 8.08 -26.63
CA THR A 165 7.36 9.48 -26.86
C THR A 165 6.66 10.07 -25.65
N TRP A 166 6.86 11.37 -25.45
CA TRP A 166 6.40 12.09 -24.26
C TRP A 166 5.70 13.39 -24.65
N ARG A 167 4.61 13.70 -23.94
CA ARG A 167 3.90 14.97 -24.05
C ARG A 167 3.73 15.63 -22.68
N PRO A 168 3.86 16.97 -22.57
CA PRO A 168 3.40 17.67 -21.38
C PRO A 168 1.89 17.58 -21.30
N PHE A 169 1.34 17.41 -20.10
CA PHE A 169 -0.11 17.45 -19.90
C PHE A 169 -0.56 18.34 -18.74
N GLU A 170 0.30 18.58 -17.74
CA GLU A 170 -0.06 19.41 -16.59
C GLU A 170 1.13 20.22 -16.06
N ILE A 171 0.88 21.48 -15.71
CA ILE A 171 1.79 22.33 -14.95
C ILE A 171 1.15 22.54 -13.59
N LEU A 172 1.56 21.75 -12.59
CA LEU A 172 0.89 21.72 -11.28
C LEU A 172 0.82 23.09 -10.61
N GLU A 173 1.98 23.71 -10.37
CA GLU A 173 2.07 25.03 -9.75
C GLU A 173 3.43 25.67 -10.06
N PRO A 174 3.49 26.89 -10.61
CA PRO A 174 4.75 27.58 -10.85
C PRO A 174 5.54 27.77 -9.54
N GLY A 175 6.83 27.41 -9.57
CA GLY A 175 7.71 27.53 -8.40
C GLY A 175 7.64 26.34 -7.43
N PHE A 176 6.84 25.33 -7.74
CA PHE A 176 6.83 24.04 -7.06
C PHE A 176 7.46 22.97 -7.94
N ASP A 177 8.24 22.09 -7.31
CA ASP A 177 8.87 20.96 -7.96
C ASP A 177 8.21 19.65 -7.53
N VAL A 178 8.18 18.63 -8.38
CA VAL A 178 7.65 17.30 -8.00
C VAL A 178 8.69 16.60 -7.13
N THR A 179 8.35 16.34 -5.88
CA THR A 179 9.31 15.88 -4.84
C THR A 179 9.00 14.51 -4.30
N ALA A 180 7.73 14.10 -4.29
CA ALA A 180 7.33 12.73 -3.98
C ALA A 180 6.21 12.26 -4.92
N PHE A 181 6.20 10.96 -5.18
CA PHE A 181 5.24 10.29 -6.04
C PHE A 181 5.04 8.86 -5.53
N ALA A 182 3.80 8.38 -5.49
CA ALA A 182 3.50 6.99 -5.17
C ALA A 182 2.32 6.52 -5.99
N VAL A 183 2.46 5.37 -6.66
CA VAL A 183 1.32 4.68 -7.27
C VAL A 183 0.37 4.24 -6.16
N VAL A 184 -0.94 4.32 -6.43
CA VAL A 184 -1.99 3.84 -5.53
C VAL A 184 -2.70 2.67 -6.24
N PRO A 185 -2.31 1.42 -5.95
CA PRO A 185 -3.01 0.24 -6.44
C PRO A 185 -4.43 0.17 -5.86
N ASP A 186 -5.37 -0.39 -6.62
CA ASP A 186 -6.72 -0.69 -6.16
C ASP A 186 -7.05 -2.15 -6.52
N GLU A 187 -6.97 -3.05 -5.53
CA GLU A 187 -7.21 -4.48 -5.75
C GLU A 187 -8.65 -4.78 -6.18
N THR A 188 -9.58 -3.88 -5.83
CA THR A 188 -10.98 -4.01 -6.23
C THR A 188 -11.22 -3.52 -7.66
N ASN A 189 -10.31 -2.69 -8.19
CA ASN A 189 -10.37 -2.16 -9.55
C ASN A 189 -8.97 -1.97 -10.16
N PRO A 190 -8.36 -3.05 -10.69
CA PRO A 190 -7.00 -3.00 -11.24
C PRO A 190 -6.82 -2.06 -12.44
N GLU A 191 -7.91 -1.70 -13.13
CA GLU A 191 -7.89 -0.74 -14.26
C GLU A 191 -7.71 0.70 -13.77
N ARG A 192 -7.96 0.96 -12.49
CA ARG A 192 -7.83 2.28 -11.88
C ARG A 192 -6.36 2.61 -11.68
N ARG A 193 -5.83 3.47 -12.55
CA ARG A 193 -4.44 3.95 -12.46
C ARG A 193 -4.42 5.26 -11.69
N GLN A 194 -4.11 5.20 -10.41
CA GLN A 194 -3.99 6.38 -9.57
C GLN A 194 -2.60 6.52 -8.97
N ALA A 195 -2.26 7.74 -8.61
CA ALA A 195 -1.04 8.05 -7.89
C ALA A 195 -1.25 9.26 -6.96
N LEU A 196 -0.55 9.26 -5.84
CA LEU A 196 -0.34 10.45 -5.03
C LEU A 196 0.86 11.21 -5.54
N ILE A 197 0.74 12.54 -5.59
CA ILE A 197 1.84 13.42 -5.96
C ILE A 197 1.98 14.54 -4.94
N ALA A 198 3.21 14.73 -4.48
CA ALA A 198 3.59 15.91 -3.73
C ALA A 198 4.50 16.79 -4.57
N ASN A 199 4.18 18.08 -4.57
CA ASN A 199 5.03 19.10 -5.12
C ASN A 199 5.38 20.14 -4.06
N THR A 200 6.64 20.56 -4.01
CA THR A 200 7.22 21.40 -2.96
C THR A 200 7.82 22.68 -3.54
N SER A 201 7.52 23.81 -2.91
CA SER A 201 8.12 25.10 -3.22
C SER A 201 9.53 25.24 -2.63
N GLU A 202 10.30 26.22 -3.09
CA GLU A 202 11.61 26.55 -2.49
C GLU A 202 11.52 26.93 -1.00
N GLY A 203 10.35 27.40 -0.54
CA GLY A 203 10.08 27.72 0.88
C GLY A 203 9.81 26.49 1.75
N GLY A 204 9.73 25.29 1.16
CA GLY A 204 9.43 24.04 1.86
C GLY A 204 7.94 23.73 2.00
N THR A 205 7.05 24.61 1.55
CA THR A 205 5.61 24.34 1.50
C THR A 205 5.30 23.33 0.40
N SER A 206 4.53 22.29 0.73
CA SER A 206 4.12 21.23 -0.18
C SER A 206 2.61 21.13 -0.37
N ARG A 207 2.20 20.55 -1.49
CA ARG A 207 0.82 20.25 -1.85
C ARG A 207 0.74 18.77 -2.20
N LEU A 208 -0.13 18.03 -1.52
CA LEU A 208 -0.49 16.66 -1.87
C LEU A 208 -1.75 16.66 -2.72
N ARG A 209 -1.73 15.94 -3.85
CA ARG A 209 -2.87 15.77 -4.75
C ARG A 209 -2.98 14.31 -5.20
N LEU A 210 -4.18 13.93 -5.63
CA LEU A 210 -4.41 12.70 -6.37
C LEU A 210 -4.24 12.98 -7.88
N LEU A 211 -3.53 12.08 -8.56
CA LEU A 211 -3.45 12.00 -10.01
C LEU A 211 -4.25 10.77 -10.45
N ASP A 212 -5.21 10.98 -11.36
CA ASP A 212 -6.01 9.93 -11.97
C ASP A 212 -5.65 9.77 -13.45
N LEU A 213 -5.25 8.56 -13.82
CA LEU A 213 -4.82 8.12 -15.15
C LEU A 213 -5.65 6.94 -15.65
N THR A 214 -6.83 6.74 -15.07
CA THR A 214 -7.75 5.68 -15.50
C THR A 214 -8.11 5.86 -16.99
N ASP A 215 -8.36 7.11 -17.42
CA ASP A 215 -8.30 7.52 -18.83
C ASP A 215 -6.99 8.27 -19.11
N PRO A 216 -5.93 7.59 -19.60
CA PRO A 216 -4.65 8.24 -19.83
C PRO A 216 -4.67 9.20 -21.03
N GLU A 217 -5.73 9.23 -21.85
CA GLU A 217 -5.89 10.29 -22.85
C GLU A 217 -6.39 11.61 -22.25
N GLN A 218 -7.00 11.55 -21.07
CA GLN A 218 -7.53 12.69 -20.33
C GLN A 218 -7.13 12.58 -18.85
N PRO A 219 -5.83 12.69 -18.54
CA PRO A 219 -5.35 12.62 -17.17
C PRO A 219 -5.94 13.75 -16.32
N LEU A 220 -6.30 13.45 -15.08
CA LEU A 220 -6.89 14.42 -14.15
C LEU A 220 -6.01 14.60 -12.93
N VAL A 221 -5.70 15.84 -12.60
CA VAL A 221 -5.08 16.20 -11.32
C VAL A 221 -6.15 16.79 -10.41
N GLY A 222 -6.35 16.14 -9.26
CA GLY A 222 -7.34 16.56 -8.27
C GLY A 222 -6.94 17.83 -7.52
N ASP A 223 -7.88 18.29 -6.70
CA ASP A 223 -7.65 19.38 -5.75
C ASP A 223 -6.58 19.01 -4.71
N VAL A 224 -6.12 20.02 -3.98
CA VAL A 224 -5.15 19.83 -2.89
C VAL A 224 -5.84 19.03 -1.78
N LEU A 225 -5.38 17.81 -1.56
CA LEU A 225 -5.81 16.96 -0.45
C LEU A 225 -5.23 17.46 0.88
N ARG A 226 -3.97 17.88 0.86
CA ARG A 226 -3.27 18.34 2.06
C ARG A 226 -2.12 19.30 1.74
N GLU A 227 -1.92 20.25 2.64
CA GLU A 227 -0.74 21.11 2.71
C GLU A 227 0.14 20.68 3.90
N PHE A 228 1.45 20.64 3.70
CA PHE A 228 2.43 20.24 4.73
C PHE A 228 3.80 20.84 4.43
N TRP A 229 4.71 20.81 5.40
CA TRP A 229 6.11 21.24 5.21
C TRP A 229 7.08 20.10 4.92
N GLY A 230 8.02 20.35 4.01
CA GLY A 230 9.06 19.40 3.59
C GLY A 230 8.68 18.60 2.35
N LEU A 231 9.57 17.71 1.89
CA LEU A 231 9.38 16.96 0.64
C LEU A 231 8.26 15.92 0.74
N GLY A 232 8.14 15.29 1.92
CA GLY A 232 7.18 14.23 2.18
C GLY A 232 7.63 12.86 1.66
N ALA A 233 7.03 11.82 2.21
CA ALA A 233 7.06 10.45 1.71
C ALA A 233 5.62 9.97 1.51
N LEU A 234 5.34 9.23 0.44
CA LEU A 234 3.98 8.86 0.05
C LEU A 234 3.87 7.36 -0.14
N ALA A 235 2.73 6.80 0.25
CA ALA A 235 2.26 5.47 -0.12
C ALA A 235 0.73 5.46 -0.12
N GLY A 236 0.12 4.50 -0.80
CA GLY A 236 -1.33 4.34 -0.74
C GLY A 236 -1.82 3.04 -1.36
N GLN A 237 -2.99 2.61 -0.90
CA GLN A 237 -3.68 1.38 -1.31
C GLN A 237 -5.18 1.67 -1.30
N GLY A 238 -5.81 1.67 -2.48
CA GLY A 238 -7.23 2.01 -2.66
C GLY A 238 -7.57 3.41 -2.13
N GLU A 239 -8.30 3.46 -1.02
CA GLU A 239 -8.70 4.71 -0.33
C GLU A 239 -7.77 5.10 0.83
N ILE A 240 -6.77 4.27 1.15
CA ILE A 240 -5.87 4.49 2.28
C ILE A 240 -4.61 5.19 1.79
N TYR A 241 -4.32 6.38 2.33
CA TYR A 241 -3.17 7.19 1.94
C TYR A 241 -2.27 7.47 3.14
N LEU A 242 -0.96 7.30 2.95
CA LEU A 242 0.07 7.67 3.90
C LEU A 242 0.85 8.88 3.40
N LEU A 243 1.11 9.79 4.32
CA LEU A 243 2.04 10.91 4.14
C LEU A 243 3.02 10.93 5.31
N GLY A 244 4.27 10.54 5.08
CA GLY A 244 5.36 10.84 6.00
C GLY A 244 5.73 12.32 5.87
N ALA A 245 5.35 13.14 6.85
CA ALA A 245 5.68 14.56 6.90
C ALA A 245 6.77 14.84 7.94
N ALA A 246 7.25 16.08 7.99
CA ALA A 246 8.26 16.48 8.97
C ALA A 246 7.79 16.31 10.42
N ASP A 247 6.49 16.34 10.68
CA ASP A 247 5.88 16.29 12.00
C ASP A 247 5.22 14.93 12.33
N GLY A 248 5.39 13.90 11.50
CA GLY A 248 4.83 12.57 11.75
C GLY A 248 4.28 11.90 10.49
N VAL A 249 3.71 10.71 10.67
CA VAL A 249 2.96 10.04 9.60
C VAL A 249 1.51 10.50 9.66
N TRP A 250 0.97 10.98 8.55
CA TRP A 250 -0.45 11.31 8.41
C TRP A 250 -1.12 10.18 7.63
N ILE A 251 -2.28 9.74 8.13
CA ILE A 251 -3.03 8.63 7.54
C ILE A 251 -4.44 9.12 7.22
N SER A 252 -4.85 8.85 5.98
CA SER A 252 -6.23 8.95 5.52
C SER A 252 -6.74 7.56 5.18
N ILE A 253 -8.01 7.30 5.46
CA ILE A 253 -8.71 6.03 5.17
C ILE A 253 -9.93 6.23 4.25
N ASP A 254 -10.09 7.44 3.70
CA ASP A 254 -11.25 7.86 2.94
C ASP A 254 -10.85 8.69 1.71
N ALA A 255 -9.78 8.27 1.05
CA ALA A 255 -9.25 8.89 -0.17
C ALA A 255 -8.86 10.38 0.00
N GLY A 256 -8.36 10.73 1.19
CA GLY A 256 -7.75 12.02 1.49
C GLY A 256 -8.72 13.06 2.02
N LEU A 257 -9.95 12.68 2.39
CA LEU A 257 -10.95 13.59 2.93
C LEU A 257 -10.64 13.95 4.39
N GLU A 258 -10.33 12.96 5.23
CA GLU A 258 -9.91 13.15 6.61
C GLU A 258 -8.49 12.60 6.83
N TRP A 259 -7.72 13.27 7.71
CA TRP A 259 -6.34 12.91 7.99
C TRP A 259 -6.07 12.89 9.49
N THR A 260 -5.48 11.80 9.97
CA THR A 260 -5.06 11.64 11.36
C THR A 260 -3.54 11.59 11.46
N GLN A 261 -2.97 12.41 12.34
CA GLN A 261 -1.53 12.39 12.64
C GLN A 261 -1.17 11.25 13.58
N ARG A 262 -0.09 10.54 13.25
CA ARG A 262 0.47 9.38 13.93
C ARG A 262 1.95 9.64 14.19
N ARG A 263 2.28 10.02 15.43
CA ARG A 263 3.64 10.47 15.82
C ARG A 263 4.23 9.75 17.03
N ASN A 264 3.41 9.12 17.87
CA ASN A 264 3.86 8.53 19.12
C ASN A 264 4.90 7.41 18.85
N GLY A 265 6.14 7.60 19.31
CA GLY A 265 7.29 6.75 19.02
C GLY A 265 8.27 7.32 17.97
N LEU A 266 7.88 8.38 17.25
CA LEU A 266 8.68 9.07 16.22
C LEU A 266 9.26 10.41 16.70
N GLU A 267 9.15 10.75 17.98
CA GLU A 267 9.51 12.05 18.56
C GLU A 267 10.93 12.50 18.19
N GLU A 268 11.88 11.56 18.25
CA GLU A 268 13.30 11.80 18.05
C GLU A 268 13.68 12.02 16.58
N VAL A 269 12.78 11.69 15.64
CA VAL A 269 13.02 11.77 14.19
C VAL A 269 12.04 12.70 13.46
N THR A 270 11.06 13.27 14.17
CA THR A 270 10.04 14.18 13.62
C THR A 270 9.87 15.43 14.44
N LEU A 271 9.57 16.56 13.83
CA LEU A 271 9.26 17.83 14.51
C LEU A 271 8.01 17.70 15.38
N SER A 272 7.95 18.53 16.43
CA SER A 272 6.83 18.58 17.38
C SER A 272 5.58 19.26 16.83
N ALA A 273 5.71 20.01 15.74
CA ALA A 273 4.61 20.62 15.00
C ALA A 273 5.03 20.90 13.55
N ASP A 274 4.05 21.07 12.68
CA ASP A 274 4.27 21.54 11.30
C ASP A 274 4.82 22.99 11.32
N PRO A 275 6.00 23.25 10.72
CA PRO A 275 6.57 24.59 10.54
C PRO A 275 5.65 25.63 9.86
N LEU A 276 4.63 25.21 9.09
CA LEU A 276 3.64 26.11 8.50
C LEU A 276 2.66 26.68 9.53
N THR A 277 2.46 25.98 10.65
CA THR A 277 1.44 26.33 11.66
C THR A 277 2.02 27.13 12.83
N GLY A 278 3.33 27.06 13.06
CA GLY A 278 3.98 27.78 14.15
C GLY A 278 5.50 27.69 14.15
N PRO A 279 6.19 28.63 14.83
CA PRO A 279 7.64 28.62 14.90
C PRO A 279 8.15 27.49 15.81
N LEU A 280 9.22 26.82 15.36
CA LEU A 280 9.95 25.81 16.15
C LEU A 280 11.25 26.39 16.71
N SER A 281 11.79 25.73 17.73
CA SER A 281 13.07 26.13 18.32
C SER A 281 14.23 25.87 17.37
N LYS A 282 15.29 26.68 17.44
CA LYS A 282 16.51 26.45 16.64
C LYS A 282 17.19 25.13 16.99
N GLU A 283 17.09 24.70 18.24
CA GLU A 283 17.65 23.43 18.72
C GLU A 283 16.95 22.25 18.06
N GLU A 284 15.61 22.29 18.02
CA GLU A 284 14.80 21.26 17.38
C GLU A 284 15.05 21.17 15.87
N LEU A 285 15.16 22.31 15.17
CA LEU A 285 15.50 22.32 13.75
C LEU A 285 16.93 21.83 13.48
N ALA A 286 17.83 21.90 14.46
CA ALA A 286 19.24 21.53 14.30
C ALA A 286 19.53 20.06 14.59
N ARG A 287 18.63 19.32 15.26
CA ARG A 287 18.89 17.92 15.64
C ARG A 287 18.86 16.92 14.49
N GLY A 288 18.35 17.33 13.33
CA GLY A 288 18.05 16.45 12.21
C GLY A 288 16.71 15.74 12.42
N PHE A 289 15.92 15.67 11.36
CA PHE A 289 14.59 15.06 11.37
C PHE A 289 14.23 14.69 9.94
N GLY A 290 13.28 13.78 9.77
CA GLY A 290 12.77 13.42 8.46
C GLY A 290 12.24 12.00 8.42
N ILE A 291 11.11 11.87 7.76
CA ILE A 291 10.58 10.61 7.24
C ILE A 291 10.84 10.67 5.73
N PHE A 292 11.58 9.69 5.21
CA PHE A 292 12.04 9.67 3.83
C PHE A 292 11.30 8.64 2.98
N THR A 293 10.80 7.58 3.59
CA THR A 293 9.92 6.60 2.95
C THR A 293 8.88 6.09 3.97
N VAL A 294 7.69 5.78 3.50
CA VAL A 294 6.62 5.14 4.27
C VAL A 294 5.97 4.08 3.39
N ASP A 295 5.51 3.00 3.99
CA ASP A 295 4.72 2.00 3.27
C ASP A 295 3.90 1.16 4.26
N MET A 296 2.98 0.35 3.74
CA MET A 296 2.11 -0.55 4.50
C MET A 296 2.14 -1.96 3.94
N LEU A 297 1.84 -2.95 4.76
CA LEU A 297 1.49 -4.27 4.26
C LEU A 297 0.08 -4.23 3.69
N VAL A 298 -0.10 -4.70 2.46
CA VAL A 298 -1.38 -4.79 1.77
C VAL A 298 -2.27 -5.85 2.42
N ASP A 299 -1.72 -7.00 2.80
CA ASP A 299 -2.46 -8.07 3.47
C ASP A 299 -2.74 -7.78 4.96
N GLN A 300 -2.00 -6.82 5.54
CA GLN A 300 -2.06 -6.44 6.94
C GLN A 300 -1.95 -4.93 7.09
N LEU A 301 -2.98 -4.20 6.66
CA LEU A 301 -2.93 -2.74 6.56
C LEU A 301 -2.49 -2.04 7.86
N ASN A 302 -2.79 -2.61 9.04
CA ASN A 302 -2.36 -2.07 10.33
C ASN A 302 -0.85 -2.14 10.58
N HIS A 303 -0.10 -2.91 9.80
CA HIS A 303 1.34 -3.00 9.85
C HIS A 303 1.94 -1.99 8.87
N LEU A 304 2.59 -0.97 9.42
CA LEU A 304 3.17 0.15 8.71
C LEU A 304 4.67 0.23 8.97
N TYR A 305 5.40 0.77 8.01
CA TYR A 305 6.82 1.08 8.15
C TYR A 305 7.11 2.54 7.80
N ALA A 306 8.08 3.12 8.50
CA ALA A 306 8.60 4.45 8.24
C ALA A 306 10.13 4.41 8.24
N GLY A 307 10.72 4.70 7.09
CA GLY A 307 12.15 4.94 6.95
C GLY A 307 12.47 6.38 7.29
N THR A 308 13.34 6.59 8.27
CA THR A 308 13.62 7.92 8.83
C THR A 308 15.10 8.25 8.80
N ILE A 309 15.45 9.46 9.22
CA ILE A 309 16.85 9.85 9.46
C ILE A 309 17.55 8.99 10.54
N GLY A 310 16.78 8.37 11.44
CA GLY A 310 17.30 7.60 12.58
C GLY A 310 17.22 6.07 12.44
N GLY A 311 16.82 5.56 11.27
CA GLY A 311 16.60 4.14 11.04
C GLY A 311 15.17 3.83 10.58
N LEU A 312 14.84 2.53 10.62
CA LEU A 312 13.52 2.02 10.32
C LEU A 312 12.67 2.00 11.59
N TYR A 313 11.42 2.44 11.47
CA TYR A 313 10.39 2.28 12.47
C TYR A 313 9.25 1.45 11.91
N GLN A 314 8.61 0.67 12.77
CA GLN A 314 7.41 -0.08 12.43
C GLN A 314 6.28 0.23 13.40
N SER A 315 5.06 0.02 12.93
CA SER A 315 3.85 0.06 13.74
C SER A 315 3.00 -1.15 13.37
N ILE A 316 2.40 -1.80 14.36
CA ILE A 316 1.47 -2.92 14.17
C ILE A 316 0.03 -2.56 14.59
N ASP A 317 -0.23 -1.27 14.79
CA ASP A 317 -1.48 -0.70 15.30
C ASP A 317 -1.91 0.55 14.50
N ALA A 318 -1.63 0.53 13.19
CA ALA A 318 -1.96 1.60 12.24
C ALA A 318 -1.39 2.97 12.59
N GLY A 319 -0.15 2.97 13.06
CA GLY A 319 0.60 4.15 13.45
C GLY A 319 0.19 4.74 14.80
N ALA A 320 -0.68 4.09 15.57
CA ALA A 320 -1.01 4.61 16.91
C ALA A 320 0.25 4.62 17.81
N THR A 321 1.13 3.64 17.65
CA THR A 321 2.47 3.60 18.23
C THR A 321 3.51 3.15 17.20
N TRP A 322 4.72 3.69 17.30
CA TRP A 322 5.86 3.35 16.45
C TRP A 322 7.02 2.86 17.31
N GLU A 323 7.66 1.78 16.88
CA GLU A 323 8.82 1.19 17.52
C GLU A 323 9.99 1.13 16.54
N ARG A 324 11.20 1.40 17.03
CA ARG A 324 12.42 1.35 16.22
C ARG A 324 12.80 -0.10 15.97
N VAL A 325 13.16 -0.44 14.73
CA VAL A 325 13.80 -1.72 14.40
C VAL A 325 15.29 -1.58 14.64
N GLU A 326 15.77 -2.11 15.77
CA GLU A 326 17.09 -1.82 16.31
C GLU A 326 18.24 -2.25 15.38
N GLU A 327 18.03 -3.30 14.60
CA GLU A 327 19.00 -3.85 13.65
C GLU A 327 19.26 -2.93 12.44
N VAL A 328 18.37 -1.97 12.17
CA VAL A 328 18.51 -1.03 11.05
C VAL A 328 19.11 0.28 11.56
N GLU A 329 20.41 0.45 11.31
CA GLU A 329 21.13 1.68 11.63
C GLU A 329 21.24 2.62 10.42
N GLY A 330 21.31 3.93 10.70
CA GLY A 330 21.49 4.96 9.68
C GLY A 330 20.20 5.41 9.00
N ALA A 331 20.30 6.43 8.16
CA ALA A 331 19.15 6.99 7.44
C ALA A 331 18.61 5.98 6.42
N VAL A 332 17.30 5.75 6.45
CA VAL A 332 16.61 4.87 5.51
C VAL A 332 16.03 5.70 4.37
N SER A 333 16.48 5.46 3.15
CA SER A 333 16.14 6.29 1.98
C SER A 333 15.14 5.62 1.02
N VAL A 334 15.18 4.29 0.90
CA VAL A 334 14.29 3.49 0.06
C VAL A 334 13.88 2.25 0.84
N MET A 335 12.64 1.82 0.62
CA MET A 335 12.09 0.61 1.20
C MET A 335 11.30 -0.13 0.14
N VAL A 336 11.41 -1.47 0.14
CA VAL A 336 10.61 -2.35 -0.71
C VAL A 336 10.08 -3.48 0.15
N ILE A 337 8.76 -3.64 0.20
CA ILE A 337 8.09 -4.70 0.96
C ILE A 337 7.76 -5.87 0.01
N ALA A 338 8.24 -7.07 0.37
CA ALA A 338 7.96 -8.33 -0.31
C ALA A 338 7.16 -9.25 0.62
N GLU A 339 5.85 -8.99 0.72
CA GLU A 339 4.92 -9.67 1.64
C GLU A 339 4.85 -11.17 1.40
N ASN A 340 4.85 -11.59 0.13
CA ASN A 340 4.82 -13.01 -0.28
C ASN A 340 5.98 -13.85 0.31
N THR A 341 7.06 -13.19 0.73
CA THR A 341 8.21 -13.84 1.35
C THR A 341 8.54 -13.28 2.73
N ALA A 342 7.64 -12.46 3.29
CA ALA A 342 7.75 -11.82 4.57
C ALA A 342 9.08 -11.07 4.75
N ARG A 343 9.46 -10.23 3.79
CA ARG A 343 10.72 -9.47 3.80
C ARG A 343 10.49 -7.98 3.53
N VAL A 344 11.26 -7.14 4.21
CA VAL A 344 11.40 -5.71 3.93
C VAL A 344 12.86 -5.43 3.58
N PHE A 345 13.11 -4.92 2.38
CA PHE A 345 14.42 -4.49 1.93
C PHE A 345 14.58 -3.00 2.20
N VAL A 346 15.64 -2.63 2.89
CA VAL A 346 15.82 -1.30 3.45
C VAL A 346 17.15 -0.73 3.01
N GLN A 347 17.14 0.33 2.20
CA GLN A 347 18.36 0.97 1.71
C GLN A 347 18.85 2.04 2.71
N THR A 348 20.05 1.82 3.23
CA THR A 348 20.76 2.74 4.13
C THR A 348 22.04 3.28 3.47
N GLU A 349 22.72 4.22 4.13
CA GLU A 349 24.05 4.69 3.69
C GLU A 349 25.11 3.58 3.67
N ALA A 350 24.93 2.50 4.44
CA ALA A 350 25.85 1.38 4.52
C ALA A 350 25.52 0.25 3.52
N GLY A 351 24.44 0.38 2.74
CA GLY A 351 23.92 -0.64 1.83
C GLY A 351 22.51 -1.09 2.20
N VAL A 352 22.04 -2.15 1.55
CA VAL A 352 20.68 -2.69 1.74
C VAL A 352 20.65 -3.71 2.87
N VAL A 353 19.73 -3.58 3.82
CA VAL A 353 19.47 -4.55 4.90
C VAL A 353 18.14 -5.26 4.64
N VAL A 354 18.06 -6.56 4.97
CA VAL A 354 16.81 -7.33 4.88
C VAL A 354 16.25 -7.59 6.26
N VAL A 355 15.05 -7.08 6.51
CA VAL A 355 14.29 -7.24 7.76
C VAL A 355 13.16 -8.25 7.51
N PRO A 356 13.00 -9.30 8.33
CA PRO A 356 11.86 -10.18 8.23
C PRO A 356 10.61 -9.44 8.72
N ILE A 357 9.50 -9.66 8.04
CA ILE A 357 8.19 -9.29 8.54
C ILE A 357 7.84 -10.33 9.60
N GLU A 358 7.83 -9.93 10.86
CA GLU A 358 7.35 -10.81 11.91
C GLU A 358 5.87 -11.07 11.67
N ALA A 359 5.52 -12.31 11.33
CA ALA A 359 4.13 -12.72 11.37
C ALA A 359 3.64 -12.45 12.79
N LYS A 360 2.59 -11.65 12.94
CA LYS A 360 1.78 -11.70 14.16
C LYS A 360 1.53 -13.18 14.38
N ALA A 361 1.99 -13.73 15.50
CA ALA A 361 1.52 -15.03 15.94
C ALA A 361 0.01 -14.87 15.89
N ALA A 362 -0.64 -15.54 14.93
CA ALA A 362 -2.06 -15.69 15.00
C ALA A 362 -2.25 -16.25 16.40
N VAL A 363 -2.81 -15.46 17.30
CA VAL A 363 -3.58 -16.04 18.37
C VAL A 363 -4.74 -16.62 17.60
N GLU A 364 -4.50 -17.78 16.98
CA GLU A 364 -5.50 -18.76 16.68
C GLU A 364 -5.98 -19.09 18.09
N ALA A 365 -6.90 -18.25 18.57
CA ALA A 365 -7.85 -18.68 19.53
C ALA A 365 -8.58 -19.80 18.79
N GLU A 366 -8.01 -21.00 18.85
CA GLU A 366 -8.75 -22.24 18.91
C GLU A 366 -9.59 -22.14 20.19
N ALA A 367 -10.53 -21.19 20.20
CA ALA A 367 -11.71 -21.25 20.99
C ALA A 367 -12.42 -22.48 20.44
N ALA A 368 -12.12 -23.62 21.05
CA ALA A 368 -12.96 -24.79 20.97
C ALA A 368 -14.39 -24.28 21.18
N ALA A 369 -15.15 -24.19 20.08
CA ALA A 369 -16.50 -23.69 20.10
C ALA A 369 -17.35 -24.71 20.85
N THR A 370 -17.35 -24.62 22.17
CA THR A 370 -18.53 -24.99 22.94
C THR A 370 -19.65 -24.10 22.41
N PRO A 371 -20.78 -24.65 21.94
CA PRO A 371 -21.91 -23.82 21.56
C PRO A 371 -22.38 -23.07 22.80
N SER A 372 -21.95 -21.81 22.90
CA SER A 372 -22.50 -20.84 23.83
C SER A 372 -23.94 -20.55 23.41
N PRO A 373 -24.84 -20.25 24.37
CA PRO A 373 -26.25 -20.06 24.08
C PRO A 373 -26.42 -18.97 23.02
N VAL A 374 -27.37 -19.17 22.12
CA VAL A 374 -27.83 -18.14 21.17
C VAL A 374 -28.25 -16.92 22.00
N VAL A 375 -27.37 -15.93 22.09
CA VAL A 375 -27.69 -14.61 22.62
C VAL A 375 -28.45 -13.87 21.52
N ASP A 376 -29.51 -13.16 21.90
CA ASP A 376 -30.43 -12.52 20.96
C ASP A 376 -29.71 -11.68 19.89
N ALA A 377 -30.06 -11.89 18.62
CA ALA A 377 -29.56 -11.09 17.51
C ALA A 377 -30.04 -9.63 17.67
N VAL A 378 -29.11 -8.69 17.77
CA VAL A 378 -29.43 -7.26 17.83
C VAL A 378 -29.47 -6.71 16.42
N THR A 379 -30.56 -6.04 16.05
CA THR A 379 -30.71 -5.43 14.73
C THR A 379 -30.47 -3.92 14.79
N VAL A 380 -29.60 -3.43 13.92
CA VAL A 380 -29.41 -2.01 13.59
C VAL A 380 -30.06 -1.76 12.23
N ARG A 381 -30.97 -0.80 12.15
CA ARG A 381 -31.63 -0.41 10.91
C ARG A 381 -30.86 0.74 10.29
N ILE A 382 -30.58 0.66 9.00
CA ILE A 382 -30.05 1.77 8.21
C ILE A 382 -31.27 2.48 7.60
N LEU A 383 -31.55 3.70 8.06
CA LEU A 383 -32.65 4.54 7.60
C LEU A 383 -32.08 5.77 6.89
N ASP A 384 -31.87 5.60 5.59
CA ASP A 384 -31.18 6.56 4.73
C ASP A 384 -29.87 6.99 5.42
N PHE A 385 -29.74 8.23 5.87
CA PHE A 385 -28.48 8.77 6.42
C PHE A 385 -28.24 8.48 7.92
N SER A 386 -28.79 7.41 8.48
CA SER A 386 -28.66 7.11 9.93
C SER A 386 -28.66 5.62 10.27
N PHE A 387 -27.83 5.23 11.25
CA PHE A 387 -27.92 3.93 11.92
C PHE A 387 -28.87 4.06 13.12
N GLU A 388 -29.87 3.19 13.22
CA GLU A 388 -30.85 3.19 14.30
C GLU A 388 -30.97 1.82 14.98
N PRO A 389 -30.62 1.71 16.27
CA PRO A 389 -29.96 2.74 17.09
C PRO A 389 -28.51 2.99 16.64
N ALA A 390 -28.04 4.24 16.79
CA ALA A 390 -26.66 4.61 16.44
C ALA A 390 -25.62 3.95 17.35
N THR A 391 -25.96 3.76 18.63
CA THR A 391 -25.12 3.07 19.60
C THR A 391 -25.86 1.88 20.18
N ILE A 392 -25.20 0.72 20.21
CA ILE A 392 -25.65 -0.49 20.88
C ILE A 392 -24.59 -0.95 21.88
N SER A 393 -25.03 -1.62 22.95
CA SER A 393 -24.16 -2.28 23.92
C SER A 393 -24.57 -3.75 23.99
N VAL A 394 -23.65 -4.67 23.71
CA VAL A 394 -23.91 -6.11 23.56
C VAL A 394 -22.84 -6.94 24.27
N PRO A 395 -23.16 -8.13 24.80
CA PRO A 395 -22.14 -9.04 25.31
C PRO A 395 -21.23 -9.59 24.21
N VAL A 396 -19.98 -9.95 24.55
CA VAL A 396 -19.12 -10.79 23.70
C VAL A 396 -19.88 -12.05 23.27
N GLY A 397 -19.78 -12.39 21.98
CA GLY A 397 -20.47 -13.49 21.32
C GLY A 397 -21.78 -13.10 20.62
N THR A 398 -22.25 -11.86 20.75
CA THR A 398 -23.49 -11.40 20.10
C THR A 398 -23.31 -11.21 18.60
N THR A 399 -24.25 -11.73 17.80
CA THR A 399 -24.36 -11.39 16.38
C THR A 399 -25.19 -10.12 16.21
N VAL A 400 -24.56 -9.07 15.70
CA VAL A 400 -25.23 -7.83 15.31
C VAL A 400 -25.62 -7.94 13.83
N THR A 401 -26.83 -7.50 13.51
CA THR A 401 -27.38 -7.52 12.15
C THR A 401 -27.73 -6.12 11.70
N TRP A 402 -27.19 -5.68 10.57
CA TRP A 402 -27.56 -4.44 9.91
C TRP A 402 -28.55 -4.75 8.78
N VAL A 403 -29.60 -3.95 8.67
CA VAL A 403 -30.58 -4.05 7.59
C VAL A 403 -30.72 -2.71 6.90
N ASN A 404 -30.52 -2.65 5.59
CA ASN A 404 -30.79 -1.44 4.82
C ASN A 404 -32.28 -1.30 4.54
N GLU A 405 -32.98 -0.47 5.30
CA GLU A 405 -34.40 -0.15 5.07
C GLU A 405 -34.59 1.21 4.39
N GLY A 406 -33.49 1.93 4.12
CA GLY A 406 -33.47 3.19 3.38
C GLY A 406 -33.67 3.00 1.88
N GLN A 407 -33.82 4.10 1.15
CA GLN A 407 -33.92 4.12 -0.32
C GLN A 407 -32.56 4.32 -1.01
N THR A 408 -31.52 4.60 -0.23
CA THR A 408 -30.14 4.80 -0.69
C THR A 408 -29.28 3.57 -0.42
N ILE A 409 -28.20 3.41 -1.18
CA ILE A 409 -27.19 2.37 -0.92
C ILE A 409 -26.32 2.78 0.28
N HIS A 410 -25.93 1.80 1.10
CA HIS A 410 -25.15 2.04 2.30
C HIS A 410 -24.11 0.95 2.53
N THR A 411 -23.26 1.17 3.53
CA THR A 411 -22.40 0.14 4.11
C THR A 411 -22.50 0.24 5.63
N ALA A 412 -22.14 -0.81 6.34
CA ALA A 412 -21.85 -0.83 7.77
C ALA A 412 -20.45 -1.37 7.95
N SER A 413 -19.48 -0.48 8.16
CA SER A 413 -18.05 -0.84 8.12
C SER A 413 -17.32 -0.29 9.34
N ALA A 414 -16.74 -1.16 10.17
CA ALA A 414 -15.90 -0.78 11.30
C ALA A 414 -14.42 -0.85 10.93
N LEU A 415 -13.69 0.18 11.32
CA LEU A 415 -12.27 0.32 11.07
C LEU A 415 -11.54 0.50 12.41
N VAL A 416 -10.47 -0.25 12.66
CA VAL A 416 -9.49 0.09 13.70
C VAL A 416 -8.19 0.42 13.01
N GLY A 417 -7.83 1.71 13.08
CA GLY A 417 -6.70 2.19 12.31
C GLY A 417 -7.03 2.21 10.82
N VAL A 418 -6.39 1.32 10.07
CA VAL A 418 -6.61 1.15 8.62
C VAL A 418 -7.18 -0.23 8.26
N GLU A 419 -7.31 -1.14 9.23
CA GLU A 419 -7.94 -2.46 9.05
C GLU A 419 -9.47 -2.38 9.16
N ARG A 420 -10.15 -3.08 8.25
CA ARG A 420 -11.59 -3.35 8.32
C ARG A 420 -11.86 -4.50 9.28
N ILE A 421 -12.39 -4.22 10.47
CA ILE A 421 -12.86 -5.26 11.40
C ILE A 421 -14.06 -5.99 10.80
N TRP A 422 -14.96 -5.22 10.21
CA TRP A 422 -16.01 -5.75 9.36
C TRP A 422 -16.39 -4.74 8.28
N ASP A 423 -16.87 -5.24 7.15
CA ASP A 423 -17.44 -4.44 6.09
C ASP A 423 -18.62 -5.21 5.50
N SER A 424 -19.78 -4.55 5.42
CA SER A 424 -20.95 -5.13 4.75
C SER A 424 -20.84 -5.13 3.24
N GLU A 425 -19.82 -4.46 2.69
CA GLU A 425 -19.80 -3.98 1.31
C GLU A 425 -21.02 -3.09 1.03
N ILE A 426 -21.32 -2.84 -0.26
CA ILE A 426 -22.50 -2.10 -0.68
C ILE A 426 -23.76 -2.92 -0.38
N MET A 427 -24.60 -2.38 0.49
CA MET A 427 -25.94 -2.86 0.79
C MET A 427 -26.98 -2.05 0.01
N GLU A 428 -27.70 -2.70 -0.90
CA GLU A 428 -28.91 -2.16 -1.54
C GLU A 428 -30.09 -2.12 -0.57
N THR A 429 -31.18 -1.46 -0.96
CA THR A 429 -32.42 -1.45 -0.17
C THR A 429 -32.94 -2.88 0.03
N GLY A 430 -33.06 -3.28 1.29
CA GLY A 430 -33.52 -4.60 1.74
C GLY A 430 -32.39 -5.56 2.10
N ASP A 431 -31.13 -5.21 1.81
CA ASP A 431 -29.99 -6.08 2.11
C ASP A 431 -29.73 -6.19 3.62
N ILE A 432 -29.16 -7.33 4.00
CA ILE A 432 -28.91 -7.71 5.37
C ILE A 432 -27.45 -8.14 5.50
N PHE A 433 -26.76 -7.56 6.48
CA PHE A 433 -25.40 -7.93 6.85
C PHE A 433 -25.37 -8.32 8.33
N SER A 434 -24.58 -9.33 8.70
CA SER A 434 -24.43 -9.75 10.10
C SER A 434 -22.98 -9.99 10.45
N PHE A 435 -22.57 -9.57 11.64
CA PHE A 435 -21.23 -9.78 12.19
C PHE A 435 -21.31 -10.22 13.65
N THR A 436 -20.51 -11.22 14.04
CA THR A 436 -20.46 -11.72 15.42
C THR A 436 -19.31 -11.08 16.17
N MET A 437 -19.64 -10.42 17.28
CA MET A 437 -18.68 -9.70 18.11
C MET A 437 -17.89 -10.70 18.98
N THR A 438 -16.63 -10.98 18.65
CA THR A 438 -15.81 -11.97 19.38
C THR A 438 -14.87 -11.37 20.42
N GLU A 439 -14.67 -10.06 20.41
CA GLU A 439 -13.77 -9.34 21.31
C GLU A 439 -14.51 -8.24 22.05
N ALA A 440 -14.22 -8.05 23.34
CA ALA A 440 -14.74 -6.95 24.12
C ALA A 440 -14.05 -5.64 23.71
N GLY A 441 -14.78 -4.54 23.66
CA GLY A 441 -14.22 -3.26 23.21
C GLY A 441 -15.27 -2.25 22.74
N LEU A 442 -14.81 -1.10 22.30
CA LEU A 442 -15.63 -0.10 21.62
C LEU A 442 -15.28 -0.12 20.14
N PHE A 443 -16.29 -0.34 19.30
CA PHE A 443 -16.12 -0.44 17.86
C PHE A 443 -16.96 0.65 17.18
N ASP A 444 -16.30 1.72 16.77
CA ASP A 444 -16.92 2.74 15.92
C ASP A 444 -16.99 2.22 14.47
N TYR A 445 -18.10 2.49 13.81
CA TYR A 445 -18.35 2.10 12.43
C TYR A 445 -19.10 3.20 11.69
N LEU A 446 -19.01 3.19 10.37
CA LEU A 446 -19.60 4.22 9.53
C LEU A 446 -20.09 3.65 8.19
N CYS A 447 -20.86 4.46 7.47
CA CYS A 447 -21.17 4.18 6.07
C CYS A 447 -20.07 4.78 5.18
N LEU A 448 -19.40 3.95 4.37
CA LEU A 448 -18.28 4.37 3.51
C LEU A 448 -18.73 5.31 2.36
N ILE A 449 -20.03 5.33 2.05
CA ILE A 449 -20.63 6.21 1.03
C ILE A 449 -21.04 7.55 1.66
N HIS A 450 -21.57 7.52 2.89
CA HIS A 450 -22.08 8.68 3.61
C HIS A 450 -21.34 8.82 4.95
N ARG A 451 -20.11 9.34 4.94
CA ARG A 451 -19.16 9.30 6.07
C ARG A 451 -19.63 9.98 7.38
N GLU A 452 -20.62 10.89 7.29
CA GLU A 452 -21.29 11.52 8.45
C GLU A 452 -22.17 10.53 9.24
N MET A 453 -22.57 9.44 8.60
CA MET A 453 -23.39 8.40 9.19
C MET A 453 -22.50 7.45 9.99
N LYS A 454 -22.53 7.61 11.32
CA LYS A 454 -21.67 6.90 12.28
C LYS A 454 -22.48 6.13 13.31
N GLY A 455 -21.95 5.01 13.76
CA GLY A 455 -22.49 4.23 14.85
C GLY A 455 -21.38 3.63 15.71
N THR A 456 -21.76 3.09 16.86
CA THR A 456 -20.84 2.46 17.81
C THR A 456 -21.44 1.16 18.35
N VAL A 457 -20.64 0.10 18.37
CA VAL A 457 -20.95 -1.13 19.10
C VAL A 457 -20.02 -1.20 20.32
N GLU A 458 -20.59 -1.08 21.52
CA GLU A 458 -19.90 -1.41 22.76
C GLU A 458 -20.08 -2.90 23.03
N VAL A 459 -18.97 -3.63 23.15
CA VAL A 459 -18.97 -5.05 23.45
C VAL A 459 -18.44 -5.24 24.88
N VAL A 460 -19.32 -5.64 25.78
CA VAL A 460 -18.98 -5.84 27.20
C VAL A 460 -18.67 -7.31 27.47
N GLU A 461 -17.75 -7.58 28.39
CA GLU A 461 -17.52 -8.95 28.88
C GLU A 461 -18.83 -9.49 29.48
N GLY A 462 -19.23 -10.70 29.06
CA GLY A 462 -20.41 -11.36 29.61
C GLY A 462 -20.26 -11.54 31.11
N SER A 463 -21.24 -11.09 31.88
CA SER A 463 -21.24 -11.28 33.34
C SER A 463 -21.26 -12.79 33.64
N THR A 464 -20.20 -13.31 34.24
CA THR A 464 -20.10 -14.71 34.69
C THR A 464 -21.06 -15.04 35.82
#